data_AF-A0A923D8V2-F1
#
_entry.id   AF-A0A923D8V2-F1
#
_cell.length_a   1.000
_cell.length_b   1.000
_cell.length_c   1.000
_cell.angle_alpha   90.00
_cell.angle_beta   90.00
_cell.angle_gamma   90.00
#
_symmetry.space_group_name_H-M   'P 1'
#
loop_
_entity.id
_entity.type
_entity.pdbx_description
1 polymer ?
#
loop_
_entity_poly.entity_id
_entity_poly.type
_entity_poly.pdbx_seq_one_letter_code
_entity_poly.pdbx_strand_id
1 'polypeptide(L)'
;MRKFILFLAVLVLAGLAILYFTGNLQGLADMFNPSQAAIDDTQCAYVWATQPLPELSAKLQQRLEKQEVLAAEVNAAAYGENCVRADGSVARFLAMQTDLYFKVPVTDIEDRQTLGELTEGIINFVQDIPANTLVGTQSGYIQINFTTNFGEIISLWFQTSTGQAALDAGLHGADLFDKLLTP
;
A
#
# COMPACT_ATOMS: atom_id res chain seq x y z
N MET A 1 14.83 17.90 62.63
CA MET A 1 14.36 17.17 61.43
C MET A 1 12.95 16.60 61.58
N ARG A 2 12.62 15.80 62.61
CA ARG A 2 11.28 15.19 62.78
C ARG A 2 10.09 16.19 62.86
N LYS A 3 10.28 17.37 63.43
CA LYS A 3 9.24 18.43 63.50
C LYS A 3 8.96 19.12 62.14
N PHE A 4 9.95 19.15 61.25
CA PHE A 4 9.82 19.77 59.93
C PHE A 4 9.02 18.87 58.96
N ILE A 5 9.23 17.55 59.06
CA ILE A 5 8.51 16.53 58.29
C ILE A 5 7.02 16.51 58.67
N LEU A 6 6.71 16.64 59.95
CA LEU A 6 5.32 16.71 60.42
C LEU A 6 4.59 17.97 59.93
N PHE A 7 5.27 19.11 59.89
CA PHE A 7 4.69 20.35 59.38
C PHE A 7 4.38 20.28 57.88
N LEU A 8 5.27 19.68 57.09
CA LEU A 8 5.05 19.50 55.65
C LEU A 8 3.88 18.55 55.37
N ALA A 9 3.78 17.45 56.13
CA ALA A 9 2.69 16.48 55.97
C ALA A 9 1.32 17.09 56.29
N VAL A 10 1.22 17.94 57.33
CA VAL A 10 -0.02 18.64 57.68
C VAL A 10 -0.42 19.67 56.61
N LEU A 11 0.55 20.38 56.03
CA LEU A 11 0.28 21.32 54.93
C LEU A 11 -0.20 20.63 53.65
N VAL A 12 0.38 19.47 53.30
CA VAL A 12 -0.06 18.67 52.14
C VAL A 12 -1.48 18.13 52.36
N LEU A 13 -1.78 17.63 53.57
CA LEU A 13 -3.12 17.13 53.90
C LEU A 13 -4.17 18.25 53.94
N ALA A 14 -3.81 19.44 54.45
CA ALA A 14 -4.69 20.60 54.43
C ALA A 14 -4.96 21.11 53.00
N GLY A 15 -3.94 21.13 52.14
CA GLY A 15 -4.11 21.47 50.72
C GLY A 15 -5.02 20.50 49.97
N LEU A 16 -4.87 19.20 50.20
CA LEU A 16 -5.74 18.15 49.64
C LEU A 16 -7.18 18.26 50.13
N ALA A 17 -7.40 18.56 51.41
CA ALA A 17 -8.74 18.75 51.97
C ALA A 17 -9.45 19.98 51.38
N ILE A 18 -8.72 21.08 51.15
CA ILE A 18 -9.27 22.30 50.52
C ILE A 18 -9.66 22.04 49.06
N LEU A 19 -8.84 21.29 48.31
CA LEU A 19 -9.14 20.90 46.92
C LEU A 19 -10.35 19.95 46.83
N TYR A 20 -10.54 19.08 47.82
CA TYR A 20 -11.70 18.19 47.91
C TYR A 20 -13.00 18.96 48.21
N PHE A 21 -12.98 19.88 49.18
CA PHE A 21 -14.18 20.64 49.58
C PHE A 21 -14.61 21.72 48.57
N THR A 22 -13.70 22.20 47.73
CA THR A 22 -14.02 23.23 46.70
C THR A 22 -14.52 22.65 45.38
N GLY A 23 -14.59 21.31 45.25
CA GLY A 23 -14.99 20.65 44.01
C GLY A 23 -13.97 20.78 42.87
N ASN A 24 -12.78 21.34 43.14
CA ASN A 24 -11.80 21.70 42.13
C ASN A 24 -10.84 20.55 41.77
N LEU A 25 -11.14 19.33 42.22
CA LEU A 25 -10.42 18.11 41.80
C LEU A 25 -10.60 17.81 40.31
N GLN A 26 -11.76 18.16 39.74
CA GLN A 26 -12.02 17.99 38.30
C GLN A 26 -11.12 18.91 37.45
N GLY A 27 -10.88 20.15 37.88
CA GLY A 27 -9.97 21.06 37.19
C GLY A 27 -8.51 20.57 37.16
N LEU A 28 -8.10 19.73 38.12
CA LEU A 28 -6.79 19.06 38.06
C LEU A 28 -6.80 17.87 37.08
N ALA A 29 -7.89 17.11 37.00
CA ALA A 29 -8.02 16.00 36.06
C ALA A 29 -8.00 16.48 34.59
N ASP A 30 -8.62 17.63 34.30
CA ASP A 30 -8.64 18.24 32.97
C ASP A 30 -7.27 18.77 32.51
N MET A 31 -6.37 19.11 33.44
CA MET A 31 -4.98 19.50 33.10
C MET A 31 -4.10 18.31 32.68
N PHE A 32 -4.46 17.09 33.06
CA PHE A 32 -3.67 15.88 32.75
C PHE A 32 -4.35 14.97 31.73
N ASN A 33 -5.59 15.29 31.34
CA ASN A 33 -6.29 14.60 30.27
C ASN A 33 -6.59 15.63 29.18
N PRO A 34 -5.62 15.92 28.27
CA PRO A 34 -5.95 16.72 27.11
C PRO A 34 -7.14 16.04 26.45
N SER A 35 -8.27 16.74 26.41
CA SER A 35 -9.43 16.34 25.62
C SER A 35 -8.89 15.91 24.27
N GLN A 36 -8.93 14.61 23.97
CA GLN A 36 -8.68 14.10 22.64
C GLN A 36 -9.78 14.72 21.78
N ALA A 37 -9.47 15.88 21.20
CA ALA A 37 -10.31 16.45 20.17
C ALA A 37 -10.48 15.34 19.15
N ALA A 38 -11.71 14.88 18.98
CA ALA A 38 -12.04 13.97 17.90
C ALA A 38 -11.53 14.62 16.62
N ILE A 39 -10.51 14.00 16.01
CA ILE A 39 -9.92 14.51 14.78
C ILE A 39 -11.04 14.49 13.75
N ASP A 40 -11.46 15.67 13.32
CA ASP A 40 -12.46 15.83 12.29
C ASP A 40 -11.82 15.48 10.94
N ASP A 41 -11.95 14.20 10.56
CA ASP A 41 -11.50 13.65 9.28
C ASP A 41 -12.23 14.27 8.06
N THR A 42 -13.12 15.25 8.25
CA THR A 42 -13.78 15.99 7.15
C THR A 42 -12.91 17.10 6.55
N GLN A 43 -11.76 17.44 7.14
CA GLN A 43 -10.85 18.47 6.61
C GLN A 43 -9.48 17.89 6.19
N CYS A 44 -9.47 17.06 5.15
CA CYS A 44 -8.22 16.69 4.49
C CYS A 44 -8.26 16.90 2.98
N ALA A 45 -7.10 17.22 2.42
CA ALA A 45 -6.88 17.21 0.98
C ALA A 45 -6.50 15.78 0.56
N TYR A 46 -7.15 15.27 -0.48
CA TYR A 46 -6.82 13.97 -1.06
C TYR A 46 -5.73 14.14 -2.13
N VAL A 47 -4.64 13.40 -1.97
CA VAL A 47 -3.48 13.46 -2.87
C VAL A 47 -3.12 12.04 -3.29
N TRP A 48 -2.95 11.83 -4.59
CA TRP A 48 -2.51 10.56 -5.16
C TRP A 48 -1.24 10.06 -4.50
N ALA A 49 -1.23 8.79 -4.14
CA ALA A 49 -0.13 8.12 -3.48
C ALA A 49 -0.07 6.64 -3.88
N THR A 50 1.15 6.11 -3.87
CA THR A 50 1.43 4.70 -4.03
C THR A 50 2.13 4.20 -2.78
N GLN A 51 1.63 3.11 -2.19
CA GLN A 51 2.24 2.47 -1.02
C GLN A 51 2.69 1.04 -1.36
N PRO A 52 3.95 0.67 -1.10
CA PRO A 52 4.41 -0.69 -1.33
C PRO A 52 3.67 -1.68 -0.40
N LEU A 53 3.41 -2.89 -0.89
CA LEU A 53 2.78 -3.97 -0.14
C LEU A 53 3.79 -5.11 0.09
N PRO A 54 4.81 -4.94 0.95
CA PRO A 54 5.94 -5.87 1.03
C PRO A 54 5.56 -7.30 1.40
N GLU A 55 4.55 -7.47 2.26
CA GLU A 55 4.03 -8.79 2.65
C GLU A 55 3.35 -9.50 1.47
N LEU A 56 2.58 -8.76 0.68
CA LEU A 56 1.96 -9.28 -0.54
C LEU A 56 3.01 -9.57 -1.61
N SER A 57 3.98 -8.67 -1.82
CA SER A 57 5.10 -8.88 -2.73
C SER A 57 5.85 -10.18 -2.39
N ALA A 58 6.20 -10.39 -1.12
CA ALA A 58 6.89 -11.61 -0.69
C ALA A 58 6.06 -12.88 -0.95
N LYS A 59 4.74 -12.84 -0.70
CA LYS A 59 3.84 -13.96 -0.96
C LYS A 59 3.72 -14.26 -2.46
N LEU A 60 3.63 -13.22 -3.29
CA LEU A 60 3.56 -13.38 -4.75
C LEU A 60 4.90 -13.87 -5.31
N GLN A 61 6.02 -13.37 -4.81
CA GLN A 61 7.36 -13.82 -5.19
C GLN A 61 7.54 -15.32 -4.89
N GLN A 62 7.16 -15.79 -3.71
CA GLN A 62 7.22 -17.21 -3.36
C GLN A 62 6.34 -18.08 -4.27
N ARG A 63 5.20 -17.54 -4.75
CA ARG A 63 4.33 -18.25 -5.70
C ARG A 63 4.93 -18.26 -7.10
N LEU A 64 5.52 -17.16 -7.53
CA LEU A 64 6.18 -16.99 -8.82
C LEU A 64 7.38 -17.92 -8.98
N GLU A 65 8.21 -18.06 -7.93
CA GLU A 65 9.37 -18.94 -7.91
C GLU A 65 9.03 -20.41 -8.19
N LYS A 66 7.81 -20.85 -7.83
CA LYS A 66 7.32 -22.21 -8.13
C LYS A 66 6.99 -22.42 -9.61
N GLN A 67 6.95 -21.36 -10.40
CA GLN A 67 6.65 -21.39 -11.84
C GLN A 67 7.90 -21.19 -12.71
N GLU A 68 9.08 -20.97 -12.09
CA GLU A 68 10.47 -20.92 -12.62
C GLU A 68 10.78 -20.07 -13.88
N VAL A 69 9.80 -19.74 -14.73
CA VAL A 69 10.01 -19.26 -16.10
C VAL A 69 9.33 -17.90 -16.37
N LEU A 70 8.43 -17.45 -15.49
CA LEU A 70 7.58 -16.29 -15.78
C LEU A 70 8.24 -14.93 -15.57
N ALA A 71 8.91 -14.72 -14.44
CA ALA A 71 9.54 -13.46 -14.09
C ALA A 71 10.60 -13.69 -13.00
N ALA A 72 11.59 -12.81 -12.93
CA ALA A 72 12.59 -12.83 -11.86
C ALA A 72 12.07 -12.17 -10.57
N GLU A 73 11.21 -11.16 -10.71
CA GLU A 73 10.71 -10.37 -9.58
C GLU A 73 9.24 -10.00 -9.79
N VAL A 74 8.45 -10.01 -8.71
CA VAL A 74 7.12 -9.41 -8.65
C VAL A 74 6.98 -8.54 -7.41
N ASN A 75 6.50 -7.32 -7.60
CA ASN A 75 6.13 -6.41 -6.51
C ASN A 75 4.65 -6.01 -6.61
N ALA A 76 4.02 -5.80 -5.46
CA ALA A 76 2.69 -5.22 -5.36
C ALA A 76 2.75 -3.85 -4.69
N ALA A 77 1.93 -2.92 -5.17
CA ALA A 77 1.72 -1.63 -4.52
C ALA A 77 0.24 -1.25 -4.55
N ALA A 78 -0.24 -0.63 -3.49
CA ALA A 78 -1.57 -0.05 -3.45
C ALA A 78 -1.50 1.36 -4.04
N TYR A 79 -2.31 1.63 -5.06
CA TYR A 79 -2.52 2.97 -5.61
C TYR A 79 -3.83 3.53 -5.09
N GLY A 80 -3.82 4.81 -4.71
CA GLY A 80 -4.97 5.48 -4.12
C GLY A 80 -4.64 6.86 -3.62
N GLU A 81 -5.32 7.31 -2.56
CA GLU A 81 -5.21 8.68 -2.06
C GLU A 81 -4.80 8.72 -0.59
N ASN A 82 -3.80 9.55 -0.28
CA ASN A 82 -3.55 10.00 1.08
C ASN A 82 -4.52 11.14 1.43
N CYS A 83 -5.21 11.00 2.56
CA CYS A 83 -5.93 12.08 3.21
C CYS A 83 -4.92 12.89 4.03
N VAL A 84 -4.52 14.05 3.53
CA VAL A 84 -3.48 14.93 4.11
C VAL A 84 -4.13 16.05 4.90
N ARG A 85 -3.76 16.19 6.18
CA ARG A 85 -4.25 17.24 7.09
C ARG A 85 -3.63 18.60 6.75
N ALA A 86 -4.19 19.66 7.32
CA ALA A 86 -3.70 21.03 7.14
C ALA A 86 -2.24 21.24 7.61
N ASP A 87 -1.75 20.42 8.55
CA ASP A 87 -0.36 20.43 9.03
C ASP A 87 0.60 19.62 8.14
N GLY A 88 0.10 19.02 7.06
CA GLY A 88 0.86 18.18 6.13
C GLY A 88 0.98 16.71 6.56
N SER A 89 0.45 16.31 7.72
CA SER A 89 0.47 14.90 8.14
C SER A 89 -0.55 14.06 7.38
N VAL A 90 -0.21 12.80 7.09
CA VAL A 90 -1.16 11.85 6.50
C VAL A 90 -2.06 11.30 7.61
N ALA A 91 -3.37 11.48 7.46
CA ALA A 91 -4.37 10.93 8.38
C ALA A 91 -4.66 9.47 8.11
N ARG A 92 -4.85 9.12 6.84
CA ARG A 92 -5.12 7.76 6.37
C ARG A 92 -4.82 7.65 4.87
N PHE A 93 -4.73 6.42 4.40
CA PHE A 93 -4.63 6.08 2.99
C PHE A 93 -5.87 5.29 2.54
N LEU A 94 -6.40 5.63 1.38
CA LEU A 94 -7.54 4.99 0.77
C LEU A 94 -7.07 4.27 -0.50
N ALA A 95 -6.86 2.96 -0.40
CA ALA A 95 -6.48 2.14 -1.54
C ALA A 95 -7.64 2.04 -2.54
N MET A 96 -7.38 2.35 -3.81
CA MET A 96 -8.33 2.21 -4.90
C MET A 96 -8.12 0.90 -5.67
N GLN A 97 -6.85 0.54 -5.87
CA GLN A 97 -6.44 -0.66 -6.61
C GLN A 97 -5.09 -1.18 -6.10
N THR A 98 -4.74 -2.40 -6.52
CA THR A 98 -3.40 -2.97 -6.34
C THR A 98 -2.74 -3.16 -7.69
N ASP A 99 -1.63 -2.46 -7.92
CA ASP A 99 -0.82 -2.59 -9.12
C ASP A 99 0.31 -3.60 -8.89
N LEU A 100 0.61 -4.39 -9.92
CA LEU A 100 1.60 -5.46 -9.91
C LEU A 100 2.71 -5.14 -10.90
N TYR A 101 3.95 -5.31 -10.47
CA TYR A 101 5.14 -4.93 -11.21
C TYR A 101 6.06 -6.13 -11.38
N PHE A 102 6.24 -6.59 -12.60
CA PHE A 102 7.06 -7.74 -12.95
C PHE A 102 8.36 -7.31 -13.62
N LYS A 103 9.47 -7.95 -13.26
CA LYS A 103 10.73 -7.87 -14.01
C LYS A 103 11.00 -9.22 -14.67
N VAL A 104 11.11 -9.21 -15.99
CA VAL A 104 11.21 -10.43 -16.80
C VAL A 104 12.52 -10.39 -17.57
N PRO A 105 13.52 -11.21 -17.20
CA PRO A 105 14.74 -11.30 -17.98
C PRO A 105 14.45 -11.99 -19.32
N VAL A 106 14.89 -11.40 -20.42
CA VAL A 106 14.74 -11.95 -21.78
C VAL A 106 16.06 -11.92 -22.52
N THR A 107 16.21 -12.79 -23.52
CA THR A 107 17.42 -12.81 -24.35
C THR A 107 17.36 -11.77 -25.46
N ASP A 108 16.17 -11.51 -25.99
CA ASP A 108 15.91 -10.60 -27.10
C ASP A 108 14.59 -9.86 -26.87
N ILE A 109 14.59 -8.53 -27.01
CA ILE A 109 13.39 -7.69 -26.91
C ILE A 109 12.62 -7.59 -28.23
N GLU A 110 13.22 -8.03 -29.34
CA GLU A 110 12.56 -8.06 -30.65
C GLU A 110 11.79 -9.38 -30.87
N ASP A 111 12.00 -10.39 -30.02
CA ASP A 111 11.27 -11.66 -30.06
C ASP A 111 9.86 -11.53 -29.45
N ARG A 112 8.98 -10.85 -30.21
CA ARG A 112 7.59 -10.59 -29.81
C ARG A 112 6.80 -11.85 -29.48
N GLN A 113 7.15 -12.99 -30.11
CA GLN A 113 6.48 -14.25 -29.81
C GLN A 113 6.76 -14.66 -28.37
N THR A 114 8.04 -14.71 -27.97
CA THR A 114 8.44 -15.03 -26.61
C THR A 114 7.92 -14.00 -25.59
N LEU A 115 7.99 -12.70 -25.91
CA LEU A 115 7.46 -11.65 -25.03
C LEU A 115 5.95 -11.81 -24.78
N GLY A 116 5.21 -12.19 -25.81
CA GLY A 116 3.78 -12.48 -25.73
C GLY A 116 3.45 -13.71 -24.89
N GLU A 117 4.17 -14.81 -25.08
CA GLU A 117 4.01 -16.03 -24.28
C GLU A 117 4.28 -15.79 -22.78
N LEU A 118 5.32 -14.99 -22.48
CA LEU A 118 5.62 -14.56 -21.10
C LEU A 118 4.52 -13.65 -20.54
N THR A 119 3.99 -12.73 -21.37
CA THR A 119 2.87 -11.86 -21.00
C THR A 119 1.62 -12.67 -20.66
N GLU A 120 1.28 -13.68 -21.48
CA GLU A 120 0.18 -14.59 -21.24
C GLU A 120 0.35 -15.35 -19.91
N GLY A 121 1.55 -15.88 -19.67
CA GLY A 121 1.87 -16.54 -18.40
C GLY A 121 1.68 -15.63 -17.18
N ILE A 122 2.07 -14.35 -17.29
CA ILE A 122 1.87 -13.36 -16.22
C ILE A 122 0.39 -13.02 -16.03
N ILE A 123 -0.39 -12.85 -17.11
CA ILE A 123 -1.84 -12.60 -17.00
C ILE A 123 -2.50 -13.77 -16.27
N ASN A 124 -2.20 -15.01 -16.66
CA ASN A 124 -2.73 -16.22 -16.01
C ASN A 124 -2.31 -16.31 -14.54
N PHE A 125 -1.04 -16.00 -14.23
CA PHE A 125 -0.57 -15.93 -12.84
C PHE A 125 -1.39 -14.94 -12.01
N VAL A 126 -1.71 -13.76 -12.56
CA VAL A 126 -2.48 -12.73 -11.87
C VAL A 126 -3.94 -13.13 -11.67
N GLN A 127 -4.59 -13.77 -12.64
CA GLN A 127 -5.99 -14.23 -12.53
C GLN A 127 -6.21 -15.23 -11.40
N ASP A 128 -5.22 -16.07 -11.16
CA ASP A 128 -5.24 -17.07 -10.09
C ASP A 128 -5.07 -16.45 -8.68
N ILE A 129 -4.83 -15.14 -8.57
CA ILE A 129 -4.78 -14.46 -7.26
C ILE A 129 -6.23 -14.33 -6.74
N PRO A 130 -6.54 -14.82 -5.52
CA PRO A 130 -7.86 -14.65 -4.95
C PRO A 130 -8.21 -13.16 -4.82
N ALA A 131 -9.40 -12.75 -5.27
CA ALA A 131 -9.81 -11.34 -5.32
C ALA A 131 -9.71 -10.62 -3.97
N ASN A 132 -9.92 -11.34 -2.86
CA ASN A 132 -9.79 -10.79 -1.50
C ASN A 132 -8.34 -10.62 -1.00
N THR A 133 -7.35 -11.00 -1.81
CA THR A 133 -5.93 -10.81 -1.51
C THR A 133 -5.43 -9.43 -1.95
N LEU A 134 -6.02 -8.88 -3.02
CA LEU A 134 -5.67 -7.55 -3.53
C LEU A 134 -6.47 -6.48 -2.78
N VAL A 135 -5.83 -5.37 -2.45
CA VAL A 135 -6.48 -4.23 -1.80
C VAL A 135 -7.08 -3.28 -2.84
N GLY A 136 -8.12 -2.56 -2.42
CA GLY A 136 -8.89 -1.69 -3.31
C GLY A 136 -10.03 -2.44 -4.01
N THR A 137 -10.99 -1.68 -4.52
CA THR A 137 -12.19 -2.23 -5.18
C THR A 137 -12.09 -2.20 -6.70
N GLN A 138 -11.10 -1.51 -7.25
CA GLN A 138 -10.91 -1.36 -8.69
C GLN A 138 -9.87 -2.36 -9.21
N SER A 139 -9.99 -2.69 -10.49
CA SER A 139 -9.00 -3.49 -11.20
C SER A 139 -7.68 -2.73 -11.26
N GLY A 140 -6.60 -3.33 -10.77
CA GLY A 140 -5.28 -2.73 -10.86
C GLY A 140 -4.62 -2.94 -12.22
N TYR A 141 -3.38 -2.49 -12.30
CA TYR A 141 -2.54 -2.60 -13.47
C TYR A 141 -1.47 -3.68 -13.32
N ILE A 142 -1.04 -4.21 -14.46
CA ILE A 142 0.15 -5.03 -14.61
C ILE A 142 1.18 -4.17 -15.35
N GLN A 143 2.34 -3.98 -14.73
CA GLN A 143 3.55 -3.58 -15.43
C GLN A 143 4.41 -4.82 -15.68
N ILE A 144 4.86 -5.01 -16.91
CA ILE A 144 5.88 -6.00 -17.23
C ILE A 144 7.06 -5.25 -17.83
N ASN A 145 8.22 -5.34 -17.18
CA ASN A 145 9.47 -4.82 -17.70
C ASN A 145 10.30 -6.00 -18.20
N PHE A 146 10.37 -6.16 -19.52
CA PHE A 146 11.27 -7.10 -20.15
C PHE A 146 12.65 -6.47 -20.22
N THR A 147 13.69 -7.19 -19.79
CA THR A 147 15.05 -6.64 -19.72
C THR A 147 16.07 -7.62 -20.27
N THR A 148 16.91 -7.15 -21.19
CA THR A 148 18.05 -7.95 -21.68
C THR A 148 19.23 -7.86 -20.71
N ASN A 149 20.18 -8.79 -20.83
CA ASN A 149 21.44 -8.72 -20.08
C ASN A 149 22.28 -7.46 -20.40
N PHE A 150 21.96 -6.76 -21.50
CA PHE A 150 22.63 -5.52 -21.91
C PHE A 150 21.90 -4.25 -21.47
N GLY A 151 20.78 -4.38 -20.76
CA GLY A 151 20.04 -3.27 -20.16
C GLY A 151 19.00 -2.63 -21.07
N GLU A 152 18.68 -3.23 -22.23
CA GLU A 152 17.54 -2.81 -23.04
C GLU A 152 16.24 -3.18 -22.33
N ILE A 153 15.27 -2.27 -22.39
CA ILE A 153 13.98 -2.42 -21.71
C ILE A 153 12.85 -2.13 -22.67
N ILE A 154 11.87 -3.04 -22.71
CA ILE A 154 10.55 -2.78 -23.27
C ILE A 154 9.50 -3.09 -22.20
N SER A 155 8.48 -2.23 -22.09
CA SER A 155 7.51 -2.29 -21.02
C SER A 155 6.10 -2.43 -21.56
N LEU A 156 5.31 -3.28 -20.92
CA LEU A 156 3.87 -3.30 -21.03
C LEU A 156 3.26 -2.66 -19.78
N TRP A 157 2.20 -1.88 -19.95
CA TRP A 157 1.43 -1.29 -18.86
C TRP A 157 -0.06 -1.34 -19.22
N PHE A 158 -0.81 -2.21 -18.57
CA PHE A 158 -2.22 -2.45 -18.90
C PHE A 158 -3.04 -2.85 -17.67
N GLN A 159 -4.33 -2.59 -17.70
CA GLN A 159 -5.25 -3.07 -16.66
C GLN A 159 -5.37 -4.59 -16.72
N THR A 160 -5.48 -5.26 -15.57
CA THR A 160 -5.65 -6.72 -15.51
C THR A 160 -6.84 -7.21 -16.35
N SER A 161 -7.94 -6.44 -16.38
CA SER A 161 -9.12 -6.70 -17.22
C SER A 161 -8.84 -6.62 -18.72
N THR A 162 -7.99 -5.68 -19.16
CA THR A 162 -7.58 -5.54 -20.56
C THR A 162 -6.76 -6.74 -21.01
N GLY A 163 -5.83 -7.21 -20.17
CA GLY A 163 -5.07 -8.43 -20.43
C GLY A 163 -5.97 -9.65 -20.57
N GLN A 164 -6.92 -9.82 -19.65
CA GLN A 164 -7.88 -10.93 -19.72
C GLN A 164 -8.74 -10.88 -20.97
N ALA A 165 -9.28 -9.70 -21.31
CA ALA A 165 -10.11 -9.54 -22.49
C ALA A 165 -9.34 -9.85 -23.79
N ALA A 166 -8.02 -9.62 -23.83
CA ALA A 166 -7.18 -10.00 -24.96
C ALA A 166 -7.06 -11.52 -25.09
N LEU A 167 -6.83 -12.25 -23.99
CA LEU A 167 -6.81 -13.71 -23.98
C LEU A 167 -8.17 -14.31 -24.35
N ASP A 168 -9.26 -13.75 -23.82
CA ASP A 168 -10.63 -14.19 -24.14
C ASP A 168 -10.99 -13.98 -25.62
N ALA A 169 -10.34 -13.01 -26.28
CA ALA A 169 -10.45 -12.78 -27.72
C ALA A 169 -9.56 -13.73 -28.55
N GLY A 170 -8.83 -14.65 -27.92
CA GLY A 170 -7.95 -15.62 -28.56
C GLY A 170 -6.61 -15.03 -29.03
N LEU A 171 -6.18 -13.90 -28.45
CA LEU A 171 -4.86 -13.33 -28.76
C LEU A 171 -3.79 -14.02 -27.92
N HIS A 172 -2.72 -14.44 -28.59
CA HIS A 172 -1.59 -15.16 -28.00
C HIS A 172 -0.27 -14.68 -28.64
N GLY A 173 0.86 -15.01 -28.00
CA GLY A 173 2.20 -14.73 -28.57
C GLY A 173 2.35 -13.29 -29.05
N ALA A 174 2.92 -13.11 -30.25
CA ALA A 174 3.18 -11.78 -30.80
C ALA A 174 1.92 -10.90 -30.91
N ASP A 175 0.75 -11.48 -31.24
CA ASP A 175 -0.51 -10.72 -31.36
C ASP A 175 -0.97 -10.17 -30.00
N LEU A 176 -0.79 -10.95 -28.92
CA LEU A 176 -1.08 -10.49 -27.56
C LEU A 176 -0.12 -9.38 -27.15
N PHE A 177 1.18 -9.55 -27.42
CA PHE A 177 2.19 -8.55 -27.11
C PHE A 177 1.88 -7.23 -27.82
N ASP A 178 1.67 -7.28 -29.14
CA ASP A 178 1.38 -6.11 -29.96
C ASP A 178 0.06 -5.42 -29.55
N LYS A 179 -0.94 -6.20 -29.11
CA LYS A 179 -2.20 -5.66 -28.59
C LYS A 179 -2.01 -4.83 -27.32
N LEU A 180 -1.13 -5.27 -26.42
CA LEU A 180 -0.92 -4.67 -25.10
C LEU A 180 0.21 -3.64 -25.09
N LEU A 181 1.06 -3.64 -26.11
CA LEU A 181 2.07 -2.62 -26.35
C LEU A 181 1.37 -1.32 -26.73
N THR A 182 1.09 -0.49 -25.72
CA THR A 182 0.54 0.84 -25.93
C THR A 182 1.69 1.78 -26.36
N PRO A 183 1.51 2.65 -27.36
CA PRO A 183 2.52 3.66 -27.71
C PRO A 183 2.75 4.71 -26.61
#